data_AF-A0A7J7QJM2-F1
#
_entry.id   AF-A0A7J7QJM2-F1
#
_cell.length_a   1.000
_cell.length_b   1.000
_cell.length_c   1.000
_cell.angle_alpha   90.00
_cell.angle_beta   90.00
_cell.angle_gamma   90.00
#
_symmetry.space_group_name_H-M   'P 1'
#
loop_
_entity.id
_entity.type
_entity.pdbx_description
1 polymer ?
#
loop_
_entity_poly.entity_id
_entity_poly.type
_entity_poly.pdbx_seq_one_letter_code
_entity_poly.pdbx_strand_id
1 'polypeptide(L)'
;MSGGTDSKHYRHLTNATLRFCPYSQSAAQGDAHRVHGTNERLSVDDFGRALCTYRVGLRLAGAARPGGAGGKGSHAPAGRLPVQLRVEVE
;
A
#
# COMPACT_ATOMS: atom_id res chain seq x y z
N MET A 1 -13.68 -2.39 2.17
CA MET A 1 -13.00 -1.21 2.74
C MET A 1 -13.98 -0.03 2.66
N SER A 2 -14.55 0.39 3.79
CA SER A 2 -15.55 1.47 3.85
C SER A 2 -14.93 2.87 3.95
N GLY A 3 -13.66 2.99 4.36
CA GLY A 3 -12.87 4.22 4.34
C GLY A 3 -11.90 4.29 3.16
N GLY A 4 -11.60 5.50 2.67
CA GLY A 4 -10.73 5.73 1.50
C GLY A 4 -11.47 6.10 0.21
N THR A 5 -12.62 6.77 0.34
CA THR A 5 -13.52 7.10 -0.79
C THR A 5 -13.03 8.28 -1.62
N ASP A 6 -12.19 9.18 -1.11
CA ASP A 6 -11.76 10.38 -1.84
C ASP A 6 -11.14 10.06 -3.20
N SER A 7 -10.42 8.95 -3.27
CA SER A 7 -9.85 8.41 -4.50
C SER A 7 -10.85 8.19 -5.64
N LYS A 8 -12.16 8.07 -5.37
CA LYS A 8 -13.21 8.02 -6.40
C LYS A 8 -13.29 9.32 -7.22
N HIS A 9 -13.01 10.47 -6.60
CA HIS A 9 -13.04 11.78 -7.25
C HIS A 9 -11.85 11.99 -8.20
N TYR A 10 -10.75 11.28 -7.96
CA TYR A 10 -9.54 11.32 -8.78
C TYR A 10 -9.47 10.23 -9.85
N ARG A 11 -10.52 9.41 -10.01
CA ARG A 11 -10.51 8.27 -10.95
C ARG A 11 -10.26 8.68 -12.40
N HIS A 12 -10.61 9.91 -12.77
CA HIS A 12 -10.36 10.44 -14.12
C HIS A 12 -8.87 10.69 -14.42
N LEU A 13 -7.99 10.68 -13.41
CA LEU A 13 -6.56 10.93 -13.57
C LEU A 13 -5.72 9.66 -13.78
N THR A 14 -6.28 8.47 -13.51
CA THR A 14 -5.53 7.21 -13.55
C THR A 14 -6.43 6.01 -13.81
N ASN A 15 -5.90 5.01 -14.52
CA ASN A 15 -6.59 3.73 -14.78
C ASN A 15 -6.51 2.76 -13.59
N ALA A 16 -5.64 3.03 -12.61
CA ALA A 16 -5.43 2.18 -11.45
C ALA A 16 -5.42 3.00 -10.15
N THR A 17 -6.13 2.50 -9.14
CA THR A 17 -6.21 3.11 -7.81
C THR A 17 -5.97 2.04 -6.77
N LEU A 18 -4.98 2.27 -5.90
CA LEU A 18 -4.71 1.39 -4.76
C LEU A 18 -5.41 1.97 -3.53
N ARG A 19 -6.34 1.20 -2.94
CA ARG A 19 -7.04 1.56 -1.70
C ARG A 19 -6.74 0.51 -0.64
N PHE A 20 -5.93 0.87 0.34
CA PHE A 20 -5.52 -0.02 1.41
C PHE A 20 -5.00 0.79 2.61
N CYS A 21 -5.11 0.21 3.80
CA CYS A 21 -4.49 0.70 5.02
C CYS A 21 -3.69 -0.48 5.60
N PRO A 22 -2.35 -0.41 5.65
CA PRO A 22 -1.50 -1.54 6.03
C PRO A 22 -1.37 -1.66 7.55
N TYR A 23 -2.51 -1.80 8.23
CA TYR A 23 -2.58 -2.18 9.63
C TYR A 23 -3.39 -3.48 9.78
N SER A 24 -3.11 -4.20 10.85
CA SER A 24 -3.72 -5.47 11.21
C SER A 24 -5.14 -5.26 11.74
N GLN A 25 -6.08 -6.10 11.30
CA GLN A 25 -7.43 -6.13 11.85
C GLN A 25 -7.78 -7.55 12.26
N SER A 26 -8.24 -7.72 13.50
CA SER A 26 -8.69 -9.00 14.03
C SER A 26 -10.21 -9.03 14.15
N ALA A 27 -10.84 -9.94 13.41
CA ALA A 27 -12.28 -10.21 13.55
C ALA A 27 -12.61 -10.75 14.96
N ALA A 28 -11.73 -11.59 15.53
CA ALA A 28 -11.90 -12.14 16.87
C ALA A 28 -11.85 -11.07 17.97
N GLN A 29 -11.12 -9.96 17.75
CA GLN A 29 -11.06 -8.83 18.67
C GLN A 29 -12.10 -7.73 18.37
N GLY A 30 -12.97 -7.97 17.38
CA GLY A 30 -14.04 -7.06 17.00
C GLY A 30 -13.55 -5.76 16.36
N ASP A 31 -12.35 -5.73 15.76
CA ASP A 31 -11.74 -4.49 15.26
C ASP A 31 -12.57 -3.82 14.15
N ALA A 32 -13.36 -4.60 13.39
CA ALA A 32 -14.26 -4.08 12.38
C ALA A 32 -15.30 -3.10 12.96
N HIS A 33 -15.78 -3.33 14.18
CA HIS A 33 -16.74 -2.45 14.86
C HIS A 33 -16.12 -1.14 15.35
N ARG A 34 -14.79 -1.05 15.42
CA ARG A 34 -14.10 0.15 15.87
C ARG A 34 -13.94 1.19 14.78
N VAL A 35 -14.09 0.81 13.51
CA VAL A 35 -13.99 1.76 12.39
C VAL A 35 -15.15 2.76 12.51
N HIS A 36 -14.82 4.03 12.78
CA HIS A 36 -15.79 5.08 13.14
C HIS A 36 -16.62 4.79 14.40
N GLY A 37 -16.12 3.91 15.27
CA GLY A 37 -16.76 3.51 16.52
C GLY A 37 -16.09 4.11 17.75
N THR A 38 -16.65 3.83 18.93
CA THR A 38 -16.03 4.20 20.20
C THR A 38 -14.69 3.49 20.38
N ASN A 39 -13.70 4.21 20.90
CA ASN A 39 -12.37 3.67 21.19
C ASN A 39 -11.67 3.09 19.95
N GLU A 40 -11.87 3.75 18.79
CA GLU A 40 -11.05 3.54 17.60
C GLU A 40 -9.59 3.80 17.94
N ARG A 41 -8.74 2.78 17.76
CA ARG A 41 -7.35 2.80 18.19
C ARG A 41 -6.52 1.85 17.34
N LEU A 42 -5.23 2.12 17.30
CA LEU A 42 -4.22 1.34 16.60
C LEU A 42 -3.04 1.10 17.53
N SER A 43 -2.40 -0.07 17.43
CA SER A 43 -1.15 -0.34 18.15
C SER A 43 -0.01 0.50 17.58
N VAL A 44 0.88 1.00 18.44
CA VAL A 44 2.08 1.76 18.04
C VAL A 44 2.97 0.94 17.11
N ASP A 45 3.17 -0.35 17.40
CA ASP A 45 4.01 -1.22 16.56
C ASP A 45 3.41 -1.40 15.16
N ASP A 46 2.08 -1.48 15.11
CA ASP A 46 1.34 -1.68 13.87
C ASP A 46 1.33 -0.42 13.01
N PHE A 47 1.26 0.75 13.66
CA PHE A 47 1.53 2.02 13.00
C PHE A 47 2.96 2.09 12.43
N GLY A 48 3.97 1.63 13.17
CA GLY A 48 5.35 1.53 12.69
C GLY A 48 5.48 0.65 11.43
N ARG A 49 4.84 -0.53 11.42
CA ARG A 49 4.80 -1.43 10.25
C ARG A 49 4.06 -0.80 9.06
N ALA A 50 3.00 -0.05 9.31
CA ALA A 50 2.28 0.67 8.27
C ALA A 50 3.20 1.69 7.57
N LEU A 51 4.00 2.44 8.33
CA LEU A 51 4.99 3.38 7.77
C LEU A 51 6.03 2.68 6.89
N CYS A 52 6.55 1.53 7.33
CA CYS A 52 7.47 0.73 6.50
C CYS A 52 6.83 0.33 5.17
N THR A 53 5.57 -0.11 5.19
CA THR A 53 4.83 -0.50 3.99
C THR A 53 4.64 0.67 3.04
N TYR A 54 4.22 1.84 3.54
CA TYR A 54 4.09 3.04 2.71
C TYR A 54 5.43 3.50 2.14
N ARG A 55 6.51 3.50 2.93
CA ARG A 55 7.85 3.88 2.46
C ARG A 55 8.33 3.01 1.31
N VAL A 56 8.17 1.69 1.42
CA VAL A 56 8.53 0.76 0.34
C VAL A 56 7.60 0.93 -0.85
N GLY A 57 6.30 1.04 -0.63
CA GLY A 57 5.30 1.22 -1.68
C GLY A 57 5.57 2.47 -2.53
N LEU A 58 5.85 3.61 -1.90
CA LEU A 58 6.19 4.86 -2.59
C LEU A 58 7.49 4.75 -3.39
N ARG A 59 8.52 4.10 -2.82
CA ARG A 59 9.78 3.85 -3.54
C ARG A 59 9.57 2.98 -4.78
N LEU A 60 8.82 1.89 -4.64
CA LEU A 60 8.53 0.99 -5.76
C LEU A 60 7.66 1.67 -6.82
N ALA A 61 6.64 2.43 -6.40
CA ALA A 61 5.78 3.18 -7.32
C ALA A 61 6.56 4.27 -8.08
N GLY A 62 7.49 4.96 -7.42
CA GLY A 62 8.36 5.96 -8.06
C GLY A 62 9.44 5.35 -8.97
N ALA A 63 9.94 4.16 -8.63
CA ALA A 63 10.91 3.42 -9.46
C ALA A 63 10.26 2.75 -10.68
N ALA A 64 8.97 2.40 -10.59
CA ALA A 64 8.17 1.95 -11.72
C ALA A 64 7.97 3.13 -12.69
N ARG A 65 8.91 3.32 -13.61
CA ARG A 65 8.75 4.31 -14.69
C ARG A 65 7.44 4.03 -15.43
N PRO A 66 6.60 5.03 -15.72
CA PRO A 66 5.50 4.86 -16.65
C PRO A 66 6.09 4.72 -18.07
N GLY A 67 6.47 3.50 -18.44
CA GLY A 67 6.95 3.13 -19.76
C GLY A 67 6.21 1.88 -20.21
N GLY A 68 5.10 2.07 -20.93
CA GLY A 68 4.30 0.96 -21.43
C GLY A 68 2.92 1.33 -22.02
N ALA A 69 2.59 2.60 -22.20
CA ALA A 69 1.51 2.99 -23.11
C ALA A 69 2.14 3.26 -24.49
N GLY A 70 2.34 2.21 -25.30
CA GLY A 70 2.75 2.34 -26.70
C GLY A 70 4.08 1.66 -27.05
N GLY A 71 4.07 0.34 -27.17
CA GLY A 71 5.18 -0.42 -27.75
C GLY A 71 4.74 -1.82 -28.09
N LYS A 72 4.41 -2.08 -29.36
CA LYS A 72 4.15 -3.43 -29.86
C LYS A 72 5.42 -4.27 -29.65
N GLY A 73 5.29 -5.35 -28.88
CA GLY A 73 6.16 -6.52 -28.93
C GLY A 73 7.60 -6.35 -28.43
N SER A 74 7.89 -6.84 -27.23
CA SER A 74 8.98 -7.79 -26.97
C SER A 74 8.96 -8.21 -25.49
N HIS A 75 9.06 -9.51 -25.26
CA HIS A 75 9.21 -10.12 -23.93
C HIS A 75 10.44 -9.54 -23.22
N ALA A 76 10.26 -8.86 -22.10
CA ALA A 76 11.36 -8.58 -21.16
C ALA A 76 11.52 -9.79 -20.22
N PRO A 77 12.74 -10.29 -19.98
CA PRO A 77 12.95 -11.42 -19.09
C PRO A 77 12.70 -11.00 -17.64
N ALA A 78 12.18 -11.93 -16.84
CA ALA A 78 11.88 -11.76 -15.43
C ALA A 78 13.16 -11.44 -14.62
N GLY A 79 13.50 -10.15 -14.54
CA GLY A 79 14.57 -9.64 -13.69
C GLY A 79 14.15 -9.69 -12.22
N ARG A 80 14.81 -10.54 -11.46
CA ARG A 80 14.70 -10.68 -10.01
C ARG A 80 14.91 -9.30 -9.35
N LEU A 81 13.95 -8.83 -8.56
CA LEU A 81 14.09 -7.61 -7.77
C LEU A 81 15.21 -7.81 -6.73
N PRO A 82 16.25 -6.95 -6.68
CA PRO A 82 17.28 -7.06 -5.66
C PRO A 82 16.72 -6.49 -4.35
N VAL A 83 16.12 -7.35 -3.52
CA VAL A 83 15.78 -6.97 -2.15
C VAL A 83 16.81 -7.60 -1.22
N GLN A 84 17.90 -6.87 -0.99
CA GLN A 84 18.66 -6.97 0.24
C GLN A 84 18.74 -5.57 0.85
N LEU A 85 17.80 -5.24 1.72
CA LEU A 85 17.97 -4.15 2.66
C LEU A 85 17.74 -4.74 4.05
N ARG A 86 18.84 -5.03 4.75
CA ARG A 86 18.80 -5.29 6.20
C ARG A 86 18.38 -3.97 6.85
N VAL A 87 17.22 -3.97 7.49
CA VAL A 87 16.83 -2.90 8.40
C VAL A 87 17.29 -3.36 9.78
N GLU A 88 18.48 -2.92 10.18
CA GLU A 88 18.91 -3.00 11.57
C GLU A 88 18.08 -1.96 12.34
N VAL A 89 17.42 -2.41 13.39
CA VAL A 89 16.69 -1.57 14.35
C VAL A 89 17.62 -1.47 15.57
N GLU A 90 18.13 -0.27 15.85
CA GLU A 90 18.72 0.06 17.16
C GLU A 90 17.62 0.23 18.21
#